data_AF-A0AAD8G4P2-F1
#
_entry.id   AF-A0AAD8G4P2-F1
#
_cell.length_a   1.000
_cell.length_b   1.000
_cell.length_c   1.000
_cell.angle_alpha   90.00
_cell.angle_beta   90.00
_cell.angle_gamma   90.00
#
_symmetry.space_group_name_H-M   'P 1'
#
loop_
_entity.id
_entity.type
_entity.pdbx_description
1 polymer ?
#
loop_
_entity_poly.entity_id
_entity_poly.type
_entity_poly.pdbx_seq_one_letter_code
_entity_poly.pdbx_strand_id
1 'polypeptide(L)'
;MRFPSSIFVSVSLFTAETTAALYLSSTYRSGGDKIWQGLTLLFALLPSVLVQFTLTFIHRDLSRDRPLVLLLHILQLGPFVRCLEAFFIYGYASSIEEPYVSITRKRQMPKDGLTEETEKEVGQAEGKLFTHRAAFARTSVIQAFLGSAPQLTLQLYICVLQQYISVGRGTLMIISLLSIVYGALRCNILAIKIKYDDYEVEVKPAAYLCIFLWRSFEIATRVVVLVLFSSVLQIWILPVVLLNFFIFFFYPWILFWQSKSPFPENIEKTLTRVGTTIVLCLLTFLYAGINMFCWSAVQLKLSDPDLINKSQNWYRMAVYYMLRFIENATLILLWYIFQTDVYQYICTPLLVLQLLIGYSIAIFFMLVFYQFCHPCKKLFSSGITQGLWACSHIFCLLCKPRLPPSSTADFANDTLNESQNGKTSQSLSVHP
;
A
#
# COMPACT_ATOMS: atom_id res chain seq x y z
N MET A 1 7.07 21.11 17.78
CA MET A 1 6.85 20.45 16.46
C MET A 1 8.00 19.51 16.11
N ARG A 2 7.74 18.40 15.39
CA ARG A 2 8.81 17.49 14.91
C ARG A 2 9.48 18.02 13.64
N PHE A 3 10.77 17.73 13.42
CA PHE A 3 11.50 18.09 12.20
C PHE A 3 10.88 17.42 10.94
N PRO A 4 10.77 18.11 9.78
CA PRO A 4 10.18 17.58 8.56
C PRO A 4 11.09 16.60 7.77
N SER A 5 11.78 15.68 8.44
CA SER A 5 12.70 14.72 7.80
C SER A 5 12.07 13.90 6.68
N SER A 6 10.80 13.52 6.80
CA SER A 6 10.12 12.74 5.74
C SER A 6 9.96 13.51 4.44
N ILE A 7 9.76 14.84 4.52
CA ILE A 7 9.64 15.67 3.32
C ILE A 7 11.00 15.75 2.63
N PHE A 8 12.06 15.97 3.41
CA PHE A 8 13.44 15.99 2.91
C PHE A 8 13.80 14.70 2.19
N VAL A 9 13.60 13.54 2.82
CA VAL A 9 13.89 12.22 2.22
C VAL A 9 13.13 12.03 0.91
N SER A 10 11.85 12.40 0.86
CA SER A 10 11.05 12.29 -0.38
C SER A 10 11.61 13.13 -1.52
N VAL A 11 12.07 14.35 -1.24
CA VAL A 11 12.62 15.26 -2.25
C VAL A 11 14.02 14.83 -2.67
N SER A 12 14.84 14.35 -1.74
CA SER A 12 16.17 13.78 -2.05
C SER A 12 16.06 12.57 -2.96
N LEU A 13 15.14 11.63 -2.68
CA LEU A 13 14.92 10.46 -3.54
C LEU A 13 14.41 10.87 -4.93
N PHE A 14 13.44 11.78 -5.00
CA PHE A 14 12.92 12.31 -6.27
C PHE A 14 14.03 12.96 -7.11
N THR A 15 14.89 13.77 -6.48
CA THR A 15 16.00 14.45 -7.14
C THR A 15 17.05 13.46 -7.63
N ALA A 16 17.44 12.51 -6.78
CA ALA A 16 18.43 11.50 -7.10
C ALA A 16 17.96 10.62 -8.27
N GLU A 17 16.70 10.19 -8.27
CA GLU A 17 16.12 9.37 -9.33
C GLU A 17 16.04 10.13 -10.66
N THR A 18 15.55 11.38 -10.63
CA THR A 18 15.47 12.23 -11.83
C THR A 18 16.86 12.49 -12.42
N THR A 19 17.84 12.79 -11.56
CA THR A 19 19.23 13.04 -11.99
C THR A 19 19.85 11.79 -12.61
N ALA A 20 19.69 10.63 -11.96
CA ALA A 20 20.19 9.36 -12.46
C ALA A 20 19.51 8.95 -13.78
N ALA A 21 18.20 9.19 -13.92
CA ALA A 21 17.46 8.93 -15.15
C ALA A 21 17.91 9.85 -16.31
N LEU A 22 18.15 11.13 -16.05
CA LEU A 22 18.68 12.07 -17.05
C LEU A 22 20.11 11.72 -17.49
N TYR A 23 20.97 11.39 -16.53
CA TYR A 23 22.32 10.92 -16.81
C TYR A 23 22.29 9.66 -17.70
N LEU A 24 21.50 8.66 -17.32
CA LEU A 24 21.39 7.41 -18.07
C LEU A 24 20.74 7.62 -19.45
N SER A 25 19.77 8.53 -19.56
CA SER A 25 19.18 8.94 -20.84
C SER A 25 20.22 9.54 -21.79
N SER A 26 21.15 10.36 -21.27
CA SER A 26 22.27 10.88 -22.07
C SER A 26 23.18 9.75 -22.57
N THR A 27 23.45 8.76 -21.71
CA THR A 27 24.22 7.56 -22.10
C THR A 27 23.51 6.78 -23.22
N TYR A 28 22.21 6.51 -23.09
CA TYR A 28 21.44 5.83 -24.15
C TYR A 28 21.41 6.63 -25.45
N ARG A 29 21.30 7.95 -25.37
CA ARG A 29 21.39 8.83 -26.55
C ARG A 29 22.73 8.69 -27.26
N SER A 30 23.83 8.70 -26.50
CA SER A 30 25.18 8.53 -27.06
C SER A 30 25.41 7.14 -27.66
N GLY A 31 24.75 6.11 -27.11
CA GLY A 31 24.79 4.73 -27.62
C GLY A 31 23.83 4.45 -28.79
N GLY A 32 22.99 5.41 -29.18
CA GLY A 32 21.99 5.21 -30.25
C GLY A 32 20.70 4.48 -29.83
N ASP A 33 20.57 4.13 -28.54
CA ASP A 33 19.46 3.36 -27.98
C ASP A 33 18.21 4.21 -27.71
N LYS A 34 17.56 4.69 -28.77
CA LYS A 34 16.40 5.62 -28.68
C LYS A 34 15.21 5.04 -27.91
N ILE A 35 14.97 3.72 -27.99
CA ILE A 35 13.85 3.06 -27.31
C ILE A 35 14.08 3.04 -25.80
N TRP A 36 15.27 2.61 -25.35
CA TRP A 36 15.62 2.59 -23.93
C TRP A 36 15.67 4.00 -23.33
N GLN A 37 16.16 4.97 -24.11
CA GLN A 37 16.09 6.37 -23.75
C GLN A 37 14.63 6.82 -23.54
N GLY A 38 13.76 6.57 -24.51
CA GLY A 38 12.35 6.97 -24.48
C GLY A 38 11.60 6.38 -23.29
N LEU A 39 11.77 5.07 -23.03
CA LEU A 39 11.13 4.39 -21.90
C LEU A 39 11.67 4.89 -20.55
N THR A 40 12.98 5.11 -20.42
CA THR A 40 13.60 5.65 -19.20
C THR A 40 13.08 7.06 -18.89
N LEU A 41 12.96 7.91 -19.91
CA LEU A 41 12.40 9.25 -19.74
C LEU A 41 10.90 9.21 -19.45
N LEU A 42 10.15 8.30 -20.08
CA LEU A 42 8.71 8.14 -19.85
C LEU A 42 8.42 7.83 -18.37
N PHE A 43 9.10 6.82 -17.81
CA PHE A 43 8.91 6.43 -16.42
C PHE A 43 9.48 7.42 -15.41
N ALA A 44 10.36 8.35 -15.82
CA ALA A 44 10.80 9.45 -14.97
C ALA A 44 9.83 10.65 -15.01
N LEU A 45 9.37 11.05 -16.21
CA LEU A 45 8.63 12.30 -16.42
C LEU A 45 7.13 12.16 -16.16
N LEU A 46 6.50 11.05 -16.57
CA LEU A 46 5.07 10.82 -16.35
C LEU A 46 4.66 10.92 -14.87
N PRO A 47 5.30 10.21 -13.92
CA PRO A 47 4.96 10.35 -12.51
C PRO A 47 5.37 11.71 -11.94
N SER A 48 6.43 12.36 -12.46
CA SER A 48 6.80 13.73 -12.06
C SER A 48 5.67 14.73 -12.32
N VAL A 49 5.01 14.64 -13.49
CA VAL A 49 3.84 15.46 -13.81
C VAL A 49 2.68 15.17 -12.86
N LEU A 50 2.40 13.89 -12.56
CA LEU A 50 1.35 13.52 -11.61
C LEU A 50 1.64 14.01 -10.18
N VAL A 51 2.90 13.97 -9.75
CA VAL A 51 3.35 14.49 -8.46
C VAL A 51 3.11 16.00 -8.39
N GLN A 52 3.49 16.75 -9.42
CA GLN A 52 3.26 18.19 -9.46
C GLN A 52 1.77 18.51 -9.43
N PHE A 53 0.97 17.86 -10.27
CA PHE A 53 -0.48 18.04 -10.31
C PHE A 53 -1.11 17.79 -8.94
N THR A 54 -0.70 16.71 -8.27
CA THR A 54 -1.17 16.35 -6.93
C THR A 54 -0.80 17.43 -5.89
N LEU A 55 0.43 17.95 -5.92
CA LEU A 55 0.87 19.00 -5.00
C LEU A 55 0.11 20.31 -5.22
N THR A 56 -0.08 20.70 -6.49
CA THR A 56 -0.85 21.88 -6.88
C THR A 56 -2.30 21.79 -6.42
N PHE A 57 -2.92 20.61 -6.58
CA PHE A 57 -4.29 20.36 -6.14
C PHE A 57 -4.43 20.41 -4.61
N ILE A 58 -3.57 19.70 -3.86
CA ILE A 58 -3.65 19.62 -2.40
C ILE A 58 -3.47 21.00 -1.75
N HIS A 59 -2.56 21.83 -2.26
CA HIS A 59 -2.34 23.18 -1.71
C HIS A 59 -3.32 24.23 -2.26
N ARG A 60 -4.22 23.81 -3.16
CA ARG A 60 -5.22 24.64 -3.86
C ARG A 60 -4.58 25.85 -4.55
N ASP A 61 -3.40 25.65 -5.12
CA ASP A 61 -2.57 26.74 -5.67
C ASP A 61 -3.23 27.47 -6.83
N LEU A 62 -4.06 26.76 -7.59
CA LEU A 62 -4.83 27.32 -8.69
C LEU A 62 -5.85 28.37 -8.22
N SER A 63 -6.32 28.27 -6.97
CA SER A 63 -7.32 29.19 -6.39
C SER A 63 -6.72 30.36 -5.61
N ARG A 64 -5.40 30.35 -5.37
CA ARG A 64 -4.71 31.27 -4.46
C ARG A 64 -3.93 32.39 -5.18
N ASP A 65 -4.11 32.54 -6.49
CA ASP A 65 -3.44 33.54 -7.34
C ASP A 65 -1.91 33.63 -7.11
N ARG A 66 -1.23 32.48 -7.11
CA ARG A 66 0.24 32.38 -6.98
C ARG A 66 0.90 31.98 -8.30
N PRO A 67 0.99 32.88 -9.30
CA PRO A 67 1.46 32.53 -10.65
C PRO A 67 2.91 32.03 -10.66
N LEU A 68 3.78 32.56 -9.79
CA LEU A 68 5.17 32.12 -9.68
C LEU A 68 5.27 30.66 -9.17
N VAL A 69 4.42 30.28 -8.22
CA VAL A 69 4.41 28.91 -7.71
C VAL A 69 3.89 27.95 -8.77
N LEU A 70 2.83 28.33 -9.49
CA LEU A 70 2.33 27.57 -10.63
C LEU A 70 3.38 27.41 -11.74
N LEU A 71 4.14 28.47 -12.05
CA LEU A 71 5.26 28.41 -12.99
C LEU A 71 6.34 27.44 -12.52
N LEU A 72 6.71 27.46 -11.24
CA LEU A 72 7.68 26.52 -10.67
C LEU A 72 7.16 25.08 -10.67
N HIS A 73 5.86 24.88 -10.51
CA HIS A 73 5.23 23.57 -10.76
C HIS A 73 5.42 23.17 -12.21
N ILE A 74 5.08 24.02 -13.19
CA ILE A 74 5.27 23.74 -14.63
C ILE A 74 6.73 23.39 -14.97
N LEU A 75 7.70 24.03 -14.31
CA LEU A 75 9.13 23.75 -14.48
C LEU A 75 9.62 22.50 -13.73
N GLN A 76 8.72 21.69 -13.15
CA GLN A 76 9.03 20.51 -12.33
C GLN A 76 9.76 20.79 -11.01
N LEU A 77 9.81 22.05 -10.57
CA LEU A 77 10.43 22.47 -9.31
C LEU A 77 9.44 22.48 -8.12
N GLY A 78 8.18 22.13 -8.35
CA GLY A 78 7.13 22.10 -7.33
C GLY A 78 7.52 21.39 -6.02
N PRO A 79 8.07 20.15 -6.04
CA PRO A 79 8.53 19.47 -4.83
C PRO A 79 9.58 20.25 -4.04
N PHE A 80 10.49 20.96 -4.69
CA PHE A 80 11.53 21.76 -4.02
C PHE A 80 10.92 22.97 -3.31
N VAL A 81 10.06 23.71 -3.99
CA VAL A 81 9.39 24.90 -3.42
C VAL A 81 8.58 24.50 -2.19
N ARG A 82 7.81 23.41 -2.28
CA ARG A 82 7.00 22.90 -1.16
C ARG A 82 7.84 22.34 0.00
N CYS A 83 9.02 21.83 -0.30
CA CYS A 83 10.00 21.43 0.69
C CYS A 83 10.51 22.64 1.47
N LEU A 84 10.99 23.67 0.75
CA LEU A 84 11.49 24.91 1.34
C LEU A 84 10.41 25.58 2.19
N GLU A 85 9.18 25.70 1.71
CA GLU A 85 8.06 26.24 2.49
C GLU A 85 7.85 25.47 3.81
N ALA A 86 7.90 24.13 3.79
CA ALA A 86 7.76 23.33 4.99
C ALA A 86 8.91 23.56 6.00
N PHE A 87 10.13 23.77 5.50
CA PHE A 87 11.29 24.13 6.33
C PHE A 87 11.17 25.54 6.92
N PHE A 88 10.71 26.51 6.13
CA PHE A 88 10.44 27.87 6.61
C PHE A 88 9.36 27.88 7.69
N ILE A 89 8.26 27.13 7.51
CA ILE A 89 7.21 26.99 8.52
C ILE A 89 7.79 26.40 9.81
N TYR A 90 8.62 25.36 9.71
CA TYR A 90 9.25 24.75 10.89
C TYR A 90 10.20 25.71 11.63
N GLY A 91 11.01 26.49 10.90
CA GLY A 91 11.95 27.44 11.49
C GLY A 91 11.27 28.65 12.12
N TYR A 92 10.23 29.20 11.47
CA TYR A 92 9.54 30.40 11.93
C TYR A 92 8.54 30.13 13.08
N ALA A 93 7.99 28.92 13.14
CA ALA A 93 7.07 28.51 14.21
C ALA A 93 7.69 28.57 15.62
N SER A 94 9.02 28.57 15.75
CA SER A 94 9.70 28.74 17.04
C SER A 94 9.75 30.19 17.52
N SER A 95 9.44 31.17 16.67
CA SER A 95 9.62 32.60 16.96
C SER A 95 8.31 33.37 17.14
N ILE A 96 7.22 32.97 16.47
CA ILE A 96 5.92 33.65 16.52
C ILE A 96 4.83 32.57 16.44
N GLU A 97 4.28 32.17 17.59
CA GLU A 97 3.15 31.24 17.64
C GLU A 97 1.86 32.06 17.51
N GLU A 98 1.14 31.90 16.39
CA GLU A 98 -0.13 32.59 16.15
C GLU A 98 -1.16 32.13 17.21
N PRO A 99 -1.97 33.04 17.79
CA PRO A 99 -2.84 32.73 18.95
C PRO A 99 -4.02 31.79 18.63
N TYR A 100 -4.25 31.45 17.35
CA TYR A 100 -5.36 30.60 16.94
C TYR A 100 -4.94 29.13 16.84
N VAL A 101 -5.56 28.30 17.69
CA VAL A 101 -5.34 26.85 17.77
C VAL A 101 -6.58 26.10 17.31
N SER A 102 -6.37 25.05 16.52
CA SER A 102 -7.42 24.10 16.15
C SER A 102 -7.45 22.96 17.17
N ILE A 103 -8.60 22.72 17.81
CA ILE A 103 -8.75 21.62 18.77
C ILE A 103 -9.03 20.34 17.98
N THR A 104 -8.15 19.36 18.13
CA THR A 104 -8.36 18.00 17.59
C THR A 104 -8.58 17.04 18.74
N ARG A 105 -9.67 16.29 18.72
CA ARG A 105 -9.99 15.26 19.71
C ARG A 105 -9.54 13.91 19.17
N LYS A 106 -8.60 13.26 19.86
CA LYS A 106 -8.16 11.89 19.53
C LYS A 106 -8.22 11.01 20.76
N ARG A 107 -8.60 9.75 20.57
CA ARG A 107 -8.62 8.74 21.63
C ARG A 107 -7.22 8.19 21.84
N GLN A 108 -6.77 8.10 23.09
CA GLN A 108 -5.54 7.38 23.38
C GLN A 108 -5.76 5.87 23.27
N MET A 109 -4.67 5.14 22.97
CA MET A 109 -4.71 3.68 22.97
C MET A 109 -5.06 3.17 24.37
N PRO A 110 -6.00 2.21 24.52
CA PRO A 110 -6.37 1.69 25.83
C PRO A 110 -5.15 1.09 26.53
N LYS A 111 -4.74 1.68 27.65
CA LYS A 111 -3.68 1.09 28.48
C LYS A 111 -4.25 -0.04 29.34
N ASP A 112 -5.42 0.16 29.95
CA ASP A 112 -6.10 -0.77 30.86
C ASP A 112 -7.64 -0.83 30.66
N GLY A 113 -8.11 -0.75 29.41
CA GLY A 113 -9.55 -0.82 29.08
C GLY A 113 -10.32 0.51 29.20
N LEU A 114 -9.76 1.53 29.87
CA LEU A 114 -10.24 2.90 29.76
C LEU A 114 -9.70 3.56 28.48
N THR A 115 -10.62 4.16 27.73
CA THR A 115 -10.30 5.06 26.60
C THR A 115 -10.36 6.48 27.12
N GLU A 116 -9.21 7.13 27.18
CA GLU A 116 -9.11 8.54 27.52
C GLU A 116 -9.13 9.36 26.22
N GLU A 117 -10.05 10.31 26.13
CA GLU A 117 -10.13 11.22 25.00
C GLU A 117 -9.26 12.43 25.32
N THR A 118 -8.19 12.62 24.56
CA THR A 118 -7.30 13.77 24.72
C THR A 118 -7.67 14.81 23.68
N GLU A 119 -8.07 15.99 24.16
CA GLU A 119 -8.20 17.18 23.33
C GLU A 119 -6.82 17.81 23.19
N LYS A 120 -6.34 17.91 21.95
CA LYS A 120 -5.05 18.49 21.63
C LYS A 120 -5.24 19.73 20.78
N GLU A 121 -4.78 20.85 21.32
CA GLU A 121 -4.65 22.10 20.59
C GLU A 121 -3.50 21.97 19.56
N VAL A 122 -3.84 22.15 18.29
CA VAL A 122 -2.91 22.11 17.16
C VAL A 122 -2.82 23.51 16.59
N GLY A 123 -1.64 24.14 16.74
CA GLY A 123 -1.37 25.46 16.18
C GLY A 123 -1.42 25.46 14.65
N GLN A 124 -1.73 26.61 14.06
CA GLN A 124 -1.86 26.78 12.61
C GLN A 124 -0.61 26.30 11.84
N ALA A 125 0.59 26.59 12.34
CA ALA A 125 1.83 26.15 11.72
C ALA A 125 2.00 24.62 11.75
N GLU A 126 1.53 23.94 12.80
CA GLU A 126 1.55 22.47 12.87
C GLU A 126 0.53 21.87 11.90
N GLY A 127 -0.66 22.46 11.78
CA GLY A 127 -1.68 22.06 10.80
C GLY A 127 -1.21 22.21 9.34
N LYS A 128 -0.54 23.34 9.00
CA LYS A 128 0.10 23.53 7.70
C LYS A 128 1.17 22.46 7.46
N LEU A 129 2.07 22.25 8.42
CA LEU A 129 3.14 21.25 8.29
C LEU A 129 2.59 19.82 8.16
N PHE A 130 1.51 19.49 8.86
CA PHE A 130 0.80 18.22 8.71
C PHE A 130 0.27 18.04 7.29
N THR A 131 -0.33 19.08 6.71
CA THR A 131 -0.82 19.08 5.32
C THR A 131 0.32 18.82 4.33
N HIS A 132 1.47 19.50 4.48
CA HIS A 132 2.66 19.23 3.65
C HIS A 132 3.13 17.78 3.80
N ARG A 133 3.22 17.24 5.03
CA ARG A 133 3.62 15.84 5.26
C ARG A 133 2.67 14.82 4.64
N ALA A 134 1.36 15.08 4.68
CA ALA A 134 0.35 14.25 4.07
C ALA A 134 0.44 14.31 2.54
N ALA A 135 0.65 15.49 1.97
CA ALA A 135 0.85 15.68 0.54
C ALA A 135 2.07 14.90 0.04
N PHE A 136 3.23 15.07 0.68
CA PHE A 136 4.45 14.34 0.34
C PHE A 136 4.34 12.82 0.57
N ALA A 137 3.54 12.37 1.55
CA ALA A 137 3.25 10.94 1.69
C ALA A 137 2.55 10.41 0.42
N ARG A 138 1.49 11.07 -0.03
CA ARG A 138 0.71 10.63 -1.20
C ARG A 138 1.53 10.69 -2.50
N THR A 139 2.29 11.75 -2.70
CA THR A 139 3.14 11.89 -3.90
C THR A 139 4.28 10.88 -3.91
N SER A 140 4.88 10.57 -2.75
CA SER A 140 5.91 9.51 -2.68
C SER A 140 5.37 8.14 -3.08
N VAL A 141 4.10 7.84 -2.78
CA VAL A 141 3.44 6.60 -3.22
C VAL A 141 3.21 6.61 -4.74
N ILE A 142 2.74 7.72 -5.30
CA ILE A 142 2.55 7.87 -6.75
C ILE A 142 3.88 7.69 -7.49
N GLN A 143 4.93 8.40 -7.07
CA GLN A 143 6.27 8.30 -7.67
C GLN A 143 6.81 6.87 -7.59
N ALA A 144 6.70 6.23 -6.42
CA ALA A 144 7.19 4.88 -6.19
C ALA A 144 6.60 3.84 -7.16
N PHE A 145 5.28 3.82 -7.33
CA PHE A 145 4.61 2.74 -8.08
C PHE A 145 4.34 3.06 -9.55
N LEU A 146 4.18 4.34 -9.92
CA LEU A 146 3.97 4.72 -11.32
C LEU A 146 5.28 5.11 -12.02
N GLY A 147 6.32 5.43 -11.25
CA GLY A 147 7.66 5.75 -11.76
C GLY A 147 8.69 4.70 -11.43
N SER A 148 9.08 4.65 -10.15
CA SER A 148 10.24 3.90 -9.70
C SER A 148 10.11 2.39 -9.92
N ALA A 149 8.93 1.80 -9.75
CA ALA A 149 8.71 0.36 -9.97
C ALA A 149 8.85 -0.04 -11.46
N PRO A 150 8.12 0.58 -12.40
CA PRO A 150 8.37 0.38 -13.83
C PRO A 150 9.82 0.67 -14.24
N GLN A 151 10.41 1.74 -13.70
CA GLN A 151 11.80 2.11 -13.98
C GLN A 151 12.78 1.01 -13.52
N LEU A 152 12.63 0.50 -12.29
CA LEU A 152 13.44 -0.59 -11.78
C LEU A 152 13.28 -1.86 -12.62
N THR A 153 12.04 -2.23 -12.97
CA THR A 153 11.75 -3.37 -13.84
C THR A 153 12.41 -3.22 -15.21
N LEU A 154 12.33 -2.04 -15.83
CA LEU A 154 12.95 -1.76 -17.12
C LEU A 154 14.48 -1.87 -17.04
N GLN A 155 15.12 -1.22 -16.06
CA GLN A 155 16.57 -1.21 -15.96
C GLN A 155 17.13 -2.61 -15.66
N LEU A 156 16.46 -3.37 -14.79
CA LEU A 156 16.82 -4.74 -14.53
C LEU A 156 16.65 -5.62 -15.78
N TYR A 157 15.57 -5.42 -16.55
CA TYR A 157 15.34 -6.13 -17.80
C TYR A 157 16.44 -5.86 -18.84
N ILE A 158 16.86 -4.60 -19.01
CA ILE A 158 17.96 -4.24 -19.92
C ILE A 158 19.28 -4.88 -19.45
N CYS A 159 19.56 -4.90 -18.14
CA CYS A 159 20.74 -5.58 -17.59
C CYS A 159 20.73 -7.09 -17.87
N VAL A 160 19.56 -7.75 -17.77
CA VAL A 160 19.41 -9.17 -18.10
C VAL A 160 19.59 -9.40 -19.61
N LEU A 161 19.08 -8.53 -20.48
CA LEU A 161 19.29 -8.69 -21.93
C LEU A 161 20.74 -8.45 -22.35
N GLN A 162 21.39 -7.43 -21.79
CA GLN A 162 22.76 -7.05 -22.17
C GLN A 162 23.84 -7.82 -21.40
N GLN A 163 23.47 -8.63 -20.40
CA GLN A 163 24.40 -9.41 -19.55
C GLN A 163 25.51 -8.56 -18.92
N TYR A 164 25.25 -7.27 -18.70
CA TYR A 164 26.21 -6.31 -18.17
C TYR A 164 25.48 -5.24 -17.36
N ILE A 165 26.05 -4.89 -16.20
CA ILE A 165 25.54 -3.84 -15.32
C ILE A 165 26.47 -2.64 -15.41
N SER A 166 26.02 -1.56 -16.07
CA SER A 166 26.75 -0.29 -16.03
C SER A 166 26.55 0.40 -14.69
N VAL A 167 27.53 1.20 -14.26
CA VAL A 167 27.47 1.95 -13.00
C VAL A 167 26.21 2.83 -12.93
N GLY A 168 25.87 3.50 -14.04
CA GLY A 168 24.67 4.33 -14.14
C GLY A 168 23.37 3.54 -13.95
N ARG A 169 23.26 2.35 -14.57
CA ARG A 169 22.09 1.46 -14.40
C ARG A 169 21.98 0.92 -12.98
N GLY A 170 23.08 0.42 -12.43
CA GLY A 170 23.11 -0.06 -11.05
C GLY A 170 22.71 1.02 -10.04
N THR A 171 23.20 2.25 -10.23
CA THR A 171 22.85 3.39 -9.39
C THR A 171 21.36 3.72 -9.46
N LEU A 172 20.80 3.81 -10.68
CA LEU A 172 19.38 4.07 -10.88
C LEU A 172 18.51 2.97 -10.30
N MET A 173 18.89 1.70 -10.47
CA MET A 173 18.17 0.56 -9.88
C MET A 173 18.14 0.63 -8.35
N ILE A 174 19.27 0.95 -7.69
CA ILE A 174 19.33 1.08 -6.23
C ILE A 174 18.45 2.24 -5.75
N ILE A 175 18.54 3.40 -6.40
CA ILE A 175 17.72 4.58 -6.04
C ILE A 175 16.23 4.28 -6.24
N SER A 176 15.86 3.68 -7.37
CA SER A 176 14.47 3.30 -7.64
C SER A 176 13.97 2.27 -6.63
N LEU A 177 14.76 1.26 -6.26
CA LEU A 177 14.38 0.30 -5.22
C LEU A 177 14.14 1.00 -3.87
N LEU A 178 15.05 1.89 -3.45
CA LEU A 178 14.88 2.68 -2.23
C LEU A 178 13.64 3.57 -2.29
N SER A 179 13.36 4.19 -3.44
CA SER A 179 12.16 5.00 -3.69
C SER A 179 10.88 4.17 -3.55
N ILE A 180 10.83 2.96 -4.16
CA ILE A 180 9.67 2.07 -4.06
C ILE A 180 9.44 1.63 -2.62
N VAL A 181 10.50 1.18 -1.92
CA VAL A 181 10.40 0.74 -0.53
C VAL A 181 9.97 1.88 0.39
N TYR A 182 10.50 3.09 0.18
CA TYR A 182 10.10 4.27 0.92
C TYR A 182 8.62 4.64 0.66
N GLY A 183 8.19 4.63 -0.60
CA GLY A 183 6.78 4.85 -0.96
C GLY A 183 5.85 3.79 -0.36
N ALA A 184 6.20 2.52 -0.43
CA ALA A 184 5.44 1.41 0.17
C ALA A 184 5.36 1.53 1.71
N LEU A 185 6.46 1.91 2.37
CA LEU A 185 6.50 2.22 3.79
C LEU A 185 5.54 3.38 4.13
N ARG A 186 5.59 4.48 3.37
CA ARG A 186 4.68 5.63 3.56
C ARG A 186 3.22 5.25 3.30
N CYS A 187 2.95 4.40 2.31
CA CYS A 187 1.64 3.84 2.04
C CYS A 187 1.11 3.07 3.26
N ASN A 188 1.91 2.15 3.83
CA ASN A 188 1.52 1.40 5.02
C ASN A 188 1.24 2.30 6.23
N ILE A 189 2.11 3.28 6.50
CA ILE A 189 1.90 4.20 7.62
C ILE A 189 0.66 5.07 7.41
N LEU A 190 0.44 5.54 6.18
CA LEU A 190 -0.75 6.32 5.83
C LEU A 190 -2.02 5.47 5.97
N ALA A 191 -1.98 4.20 5.52
CA ALA A 191 -3.08 3.25 5.66
C ALA A 191 -3.46 3.03 7.13
N ILE A 192 -2.48 2.82 8.01
CA ILE A 192 -2.71 2.66 9.45
C ILE A 192 -3.33 3.94 10.03
N LYS A 193 -2.82 5.11 9.66
CA LYS A 193 -3.35 6.39 10.16
C LYS A 193 -4.78 6.66 9.72
N ILE A 194 -5.13 6.36 8.47
CA ILE A 194 -6.51 6.52 7.99
C ILE A 194 -7.44 5.48 8.64
N LYS A 195 -6.96 4.24 8.79
CA LYS A 195 -7.73 3.15 9.40
C LYS A 195 -8.06 3.41 10.87
N TYR A 196 -7.14 4.02 11.61
CA TYR A 196 -7.26 4.31 13.04
C TYR A 196 -7.22 5.82 13.31
N ASP A 197 -7.88 6.63 12.49
CA ASP A 197 -7.81 8.10 12.62
C ASP A 197 -8.41 8.61 13.94
N ASP A 198 -9.37 7.87 14.50
CA ASP A 198 -9.96 8.15 15.82
C ASP A 198 -8.95 8.05 16.97
N TYR A 199 -7.79 7.39 16.73
CA TYR A 199 -6.77 7.17 17.75
C TYR A 199 -5.49 7.96 17.48
N GLU A 200 -4.78 8.32 18.56
CA GLU A 200 -3.42 8.86 18.44
C GLU A 200 -2.42 7.72 18.12
N VAL A 201 -2.01 7.63 16.85
CA VAL A 201 -1.11 6.58 16.37
C VAL A 201 0.34 7.06 16.38
N GLU A 202 1.10 6.60 17.37
CA GLU A 202 2.55 6.75 17.39
C GLU A 202 3.27 5.50 16.89
N VAL A 203 4.11 5.66 15.85
CA VAL A 203 4.84 4.55 15.22
C VAL A 203 6.26 4.51 15.75
N LYS A 204 6.65 3.39 16.37
CA LYS A 204 7.98 3.18 16.93
C LYS A 204 9.04 3.00 15.82
N PRO A 205 10.33 3.39 16.04
CA PRO A 205 11.41 3.18 15.07
C PRO A 205 11.57 1.74 14.59
N ALA A 206 11.43 0.76 15.50
CA ALA A 206 11.48 -0.66 15.16
C ALA A 206 10.39 -1.08 14.14
N ALA A 207 9.21 -0.44 14.20
CA ALA A 207 8.13 -0.69 13.26
C ALA A 207 8.49 -0.19 11.85
N TYR A 208 9.17 0.95 11.73
CA TYR A 208 9.67 1.45 10.45
C TYR A 208 10.71 0.49 9.85
N LEU A 209 11.66 0.00 10.65
CA LEU A 209 12.66 -0.96 10.19
C LEU A 209 12.02 -2.28 9.74
N CYS A 210 11.05 -2.79 10.50
CA CYS A 210 10.36 -4.02 10.18
C CYS A 210 9.56 -3.91 8.88
N ILE A 211 8.82 -2.81 8.68
CA ILE A 211 8.12 -2.56 7.41
C ILE A 211 9.13 -2.38 6.27
N PHE A 212 10.24 -1.67 6.50
CA PHE A 212 11.27 -1.48 5.48
C PHE A 212 11.82 -2.82 4.98
N LEU A 213 12.17 -3.74 5.88
CA LEU A 213 12.66 -5.07 5.53
C LEU A 213 11.58 -5.90 4.83
N TRP A 214 10.36 -5.95 5.40
CA TRP A 214 9.21 -6.62 4.77
C TRP A 214 9.02 -6.16 3.32
N ARG A 215 8.97 -4.84 3.08
CA ARG A 215 8.70 -4.28 1.76
C ARG A 215 9.86 -4.44 0.79
N SER A 216 11.09 -4.35 1.27
CA SER A 216 12.29 -4.58 0.44
C SER A 216 12.28 -5.98 -0.16
N PHE A 217 12.11 -7.01 0.67
CA PHE A 217 12.10 -8.39 0.18
C PHE A 217 10.87 -8.71 -0.68
N GLU A 218 9.68 -8.24 -0.29
CA GLU A 218 8.44 -8.45 -1.07
C GLU A 218 8.57 -7.88 -2.48
N ILE A 219 9.03 -6.63 -2.61
CA ILE A 219 9.10 -5.92 -3.89
C ILE A 219 10.28 -6.41 -4.72
N ALA A 220 11.47 -6.57 -4.13
CA ALA A 220 12.65 -7.01 -4.86
C ALA A 220 12.45 -8.39 -5.48
N THR A 221 11.90 -9.35 -4.72
CA THR A 221 11.61 -10.69 -5.25
C THR A 221 10.59 -10.61 -6.38
N ARG A 222 9.49 -9.86 -6.21
CA ARG A 222 8.47 -9.70 -7.25
C ARG A 222 9.04 -9.11 -8.55
N VAL A 223 9.85 -8.06 -8.46
CA VAL A 223 10.44 -7.43 -9.64
C VAL A 223 11.41 -8.37 -10.35
N VAL A 224 12.28 -9.06 -9.62
CA VAL A 224 13.22 -10.02 -10.22
C VAL A 224 12.45 -11.16 -10.92
N VAL A 225 11.42 -11.72 -10.29
CA VAL A 225 10.60 -12.78 -10.89
C VAL A 225 9.93 -12.34 -12.19
N LEU A 226 9.33 -11.15 -12.20
CA LEU A 226 8.70 -10.62 -13.42
C LEU A 226 9.72 -10.40 -14.54
N VAL A 227 10.91 -9.88 -14.20
CA VAL A 227 11.96 -9.63 -15.19
C VAL A 227 12.53 -10.93 -15.75
N LEU A 228 12.84 -11.91 -14.89
CA LEU A 228 13.33 -13.21 -15.34
C LEU A 228 12.29 -13.88 -16.24
N PHE A 229 11.03 -13.93 -15.84
CA PHE A 229 9.97 -14.47 -16.69
C PHE A 229 9.88 -13.75 -18.04
N SER A 230 9.95 -12.42 -18.06
CA SER A 230 9.91 -11.63 -19.30
C SER A 230 11.14 -11.82 -20.20
N SER A 231 12.28 -12.25 -19.67
CA SER A 231 13.50 -12.44 -20.48
C SER A 231 13.37 -13.64 -21.42
N VAL A 232 12.58 -14.65 -21.03
CA VAL A 232 12.32 -15.87 -21.81
C VAL A 232 10.99 -15.78 -22.54
N LEU A 233 9.92 -15.36 -21.87
CA LEU A 233 8.55 -15.34 -22.42
C LEU A 233 8.04 -13.90 -22.60
N GLN A 234 8.69 -13.15 -23.50
CA GLN A 234 8.50 -11.72 -23.68
C GLN A 234 7.04 -11.29 -23.91
N ILE A 235 6.28 -11.97 -24.78
CA ILE A 235 4.90 -11.55 -25.09
C ILE A 235 3.91 -11.95 -23.98
N TRP A 236 4.23 -12.98 -23.20
CA TRP A 236 3.36 -13.52 -22.15
C TRP A 236 3.40 -12.71 -20.85
N ILE A 237 4.39 -11.83 -20.66
CA ILE A 237 4.37 -10.90 -19.53
C ILE A 237 3.16 -9.96 -19.59
N LEU A 238 2.75 -9.55 -20.79
CA LEU A 238 1.66 -8.62 -21.00
C LEU A 238 0.33 -9.14 -20.45
N PRO A 239 -0.17 -10.34 -20.82
CA PRO A 239 -1.38 -10.88 -20.24
C PRO A 239 -1.26 -11.14 -18.73
N VAL A 240 -0.10 -11.58 -18.22
CA VAL A 240 0.11 -11.78 -16.78
C VAL A 240 -0.05 -10.48 -16.00
N VAL A 241 0.59 -9.41 -16.48
CA VAL A 241 0.53 -8.08 -15.86
C VAL A 241 -0.87 -7.48 -15.98
N LEU A 242 -1.47 -7.52 -17.18
CA LEU A 242 -2.81 -6.97 -17.42
C LEU A 242 -3.89 -7.70 -16.62
N LEU A 243 -3.85 -9.04 -16.55
CA LEU A 243 -4.80 -9.81 -15.77
C LEU A 243 -4.74 -9.43 -14.29
N ASN A 244 -3.53 -9.37 -13.72
CA ASN A 244 -3.32 -8.90 -12.36
C ASN A 244 -3.89 -7.50 -12.16
N PHE A 245 -3.52 -6.57 -13.04
CA PHE A 245 -3.95 -5.19 -12.96
C PHE A 245 -5.47 -5.06 -13.00
N PHE A 246 -6.12 -5.71 -13.97
CA PHE A 246 -7.58 -5.66 -14.12
C PHE A 246 -8.31 -6.30 -12.94
N ILE A 247 -7.82 -7.41 -12.39
CA ILE A 247 -8.41 -8.01 -11.19
C ILE A 247 -8.43 -6.99 -10.03
N PHE A 248 -7.31 -6.35 -9.73
CA PHE A 248 -7.25 -5.36 -8.64
C PHE A 248 -7.99 -4.06 -8.96
N PHE A 249 -8.03 -3.66 -10.22
CA PHE A 249 -8.74 -2.46 -10.65
C PHE A 249 -10.25 -2.65 -10.55
N PHE A 250 -10.81 -3.71 -11.12
CA PHE A 250 -12.26 -3.93 -11.17
C PHE A 250 -12.86 -4.45 -9.87
N TYR A 251 -12.09 -5.15 -9.02
CA TYR A 251 -12.61 -5.74 -7.79
C TYR A 251 -13.35 -4.75 -6.86
N PRO A 252 -12.81 -3.55 -6.54
CA PRO A 252 -13.54 -2.54 -5.75
C PRO A 252 -14.81 -2.04 -6.42
N TRP A 253 -14.82 -1.90 -7.76
CA TRP A 253 -16.00 -1.47 -8.52
C TRP A 253 -17.09 -2.52 -8.52
N ILE A 254 -16.74 -3.81 -8.66
CA ILE A 254 -17.69 -4.91 -8.55
C ILE A 254 -18.36 -4.92 -7.17
N LEU A 255 -17.58 -4.78 -6.09
CA LEU A 255 -18.12 -4.68 -4.74
C LEU A 255 -19.04 -3.47 -4.57
N PHE A 256 -18.69 -2.33 -5.17
CA PHE A 256 -19.53 -1.13 -5.16
C PHE A 256 -20.86 -1.37 -5.86
N TRP A 257 -20.85 -1.89 -7.08
CA TRP A 257 -22.08 -2.18 -7.84
C TRP A 257 -22.96 -3.22 -7.14
N GLN A 258 -22.36 -4.24 -6.52
CA GLN A 258 -23.09 -5.24 -5.73
C GLN A 258 -23.74 -4.63 -4.48
N SER A 259 -23.10 -3.65 -3.85
CA SER A 259 -23.63 -3.02 -2.64
C SER A 259 -24.86 -2.14 -2.86
N LYS A 260 -25.16 -1.75 -4.11
CA LYS A 260 -26.24 -0.83 -4.48
C LYS A 260 -26.25 0.49 -3.68
N SER A 261 -25.09 0.88 -3.14
CA SER A 261 -24.90 2.09 -2.35
C SER A 261 -25.07 3.33 -3.23
N PRO A 262 -25.58 4.46 -2.71
CA PRO A 262 -25.57 5.72 -3.44
C PRO A 262 -24.14 6.10 -3.84
N PHE A 263 -24.01 6.79 -4.98
CA PHE A 263 -22.71 7.29 -5.43
C PHE A 263 -22.14 8.27 -4.40
N PRO A 264 -20.83 8.27 -4.13
CA PRO A 264 -20.23 9.18 -3.17
C PRO A 264 -20.41 10.65 -3.62
N GLU A 265 -21.44 11.32 -3.15
CA GLU A 265 -21.78 12.69 -3.61
C GLU A 265 -20.99 13.80 -2.91
N ASN A 266 -20.07 13.48 -1.98
CA ASN A 266 -19.38 14.47 -1.14
C ASN A 266 -17.91 14.17 -0.80
N ILE A 267 -17.07 13.72 -1.74
CA ILE A 267 -15.62 13.59 -1.46
C ILE A 267 -14.97 14.97 -1.26
N GLU A 268 -15.45 15.99 -2.00
CA GLU A 268 -15.13 17.39 -1.77
C GLU A 268 -16.32 18.22 -2.29
N LYS A 269 -16.84 19.18 -1.51
CA LYS A 269 -17.98 20.04 -1.93
C LYS A 269 -17.73 20.84 -3.23
N THR A 270 -16.49 20.82 -3.72
CA THR A 270 -16.01 21.51 -4.92
C THR A 270 -16.03 20.63 -6.18
N LEU A 271 -16.19 19.31 -6.07
CA LEU A 271 -16.06 18.39 -7.22
C LEU A 271 -17.42 18.02 -7.82
N THR A 272 -17.50 18.10 -9.16
CA THR A 272 -18.65 17.59 -9.92
C THR A 272 -18.69 16.06 -9.86
N ARG A 273 -19.86 15.45 -10.13
CA ARG A 273 -20.01 13.98 -10.18
C ARG A 273 -18.98 13.31 -11.09
N VAL A 274 -18.66 13.96 -12.21
CA VAL A 274 -17.62 13.53 -13.15
C VAL A 274 -16.23 13.63 -12.52
N GLY A 275 -15.92 14.72 -11.84
CA GLY A 275 -14.66 14.90 -11.10
C GLY A 275 -14.46 13.83 -10.03
N THR A 276 -15.48 13.53 -9.23
CA THR A 276 -15.45 12.43 -8.24
C THR A 276 -15.18 11.09 -8.91
N THR A 277 -15.83 10.79 -10.04
CA THR A 277 -15.62 9.55 -10.79
C THR A 277 -14.17 9.43 -11.28
N ILE A 278 -13.59 10.52 -11.78
CA ILE A 278 -12.19 10.56 -12.22
C ILE A 278 -11.25 10.30 -11.05
N VAL A 279 -11.46 10.96 -9.89
CA VAL A 279 -10.63 10.76 -8.70
C VAL A 279 -10.70 9.32 -8.20
N LEU A 280 -11.89 8.72 -8.17
CA LEU A 280 -12.06 7.32 -7.79
C LEU A 280 -11.38 6.38 -8.80
N CYS A 281 -11.49 6.65 -10.10
CA CYS A 281 -10.78 5.90 -11.13
C CYS A 281 -9.27 5.96 -10.92
N LEU A 282 -8.70 7.16 -10.74
CA LEU A 282 -7.27 7.35 -10.45
C LEU A 282 -6.83 6.66 -9.15
N LEU A 283 -7.66 6.71 -8.10
CA LEU A 283 -7.40 6.00 -6.85
C LEU A 283 -7.38 4.48 -7.05
N THR A 284 -8.34 3.93 -7.79
CA THR A 284 -8.38 2.49 -8.11
C THR A 284 -7.26 2.06 -9.04
N PHE A 285 -6.83 2.93 -9.97
CA PHE A 285 -5.67 2.71 -10.83
C PHE A 285 -4.38 2.63 -10.00
N LEU A 286 -4.17 3.59 -9.10
CA LEU A 286 -3.02 3.58 -8.18
C LEU A 286 -3.07 2.36 -7.25
N TYR A 287 -4.24 2.01 -6.73
CA TYR A 287 -4.45 0.82 -5.92
C TYR A 287 -4.08 -0.46 -6.66
N ALA A 288 -4.50 -0.60 -7.92
CA ALA A 288 -4.13 -1.73 -8.76
C ALA A 288 -2.62 -1.78 -9.02
N GLY A 289 -2.01 -0.62 -9.31
CA GLY A 289 -0.55 -0.50 -9.47
C GLY A 289 0.22 -0.90 -8.22
N ILE A 290 -0.23 -0.50 -7.03
CA ILE A 290 0.41 -0.91 -5.76
C ILE A 290 0.28 -2.42 -5.57
N ASN A 291 -0.95 -2.97 -5.64
CA ASN A 291 -1.20 -4.39 -5.39
C ASN A 291 -0.64 -5.32 -6.48
N MET A 292 -0.22 -4.79 -7.64
CA MET A 292 0.56 -5.54 -8.63
C MET A 292 1.96 -5.92 -8.11
N PHE A 293 2.57 -5.03 -7.32
CA PHE A 293 3.93 -5.22 -6.80
C PHE A 293 3.96 -5.64 -5.33
N CYS A 294 3.09 -5.09 -4.48
CA CYS A 294 3.09 -5.36 -3.04
C CYS A 294 1.71 -5.14 -2.40
N TRP A 295 1.45 -5.76 -1.25
CA TRP A 295 0.16 -5.55 -0.55
C TRP A 295 0.00 -4.09 -0.10
N SER A 296 -1.00 -3.37 -0.61
CA SER A 296 -1.22 -1.95 -0.31
C SER A 296 -1.52 -1.61 1.16
N ALA A 297 -1.80 -2.61 2.01
CA ALA A 297 -2.30 -2.46 3.39
C ALA A 297 -3.59 -1.64 3.54
N VAL A 298 -4.20 -1.25 2.42
CA VAL A 298 -5.49 -0.58 2.31
C VAL A 298 -6.47 -1.55 1.67
N GLN A 299 -7.72 -1.52 2.12
CA GLN A 299 -8.81 -2.22 1.46
C GLN A 299 -9.81 -1.19 0.99
N LEU A 300 -9.84 -0.93 -0.32
CA LEU A 300 -10.79 0.00 -0.89
C LEU A 300 -12.21 -0.57 -0.81
N LYS A 301 -13.12 0.22 -0.25
CA LYS A 301 -14.56 -0.03 -0.22
C LYS A 301 -15.26 1.27 -0.57
N LEU A 302 -15.58 1.43 -1.86
CA LEU A 302 -16.13 2.67 -2.41
C LEU A 302 -17.52 3.04 -1.86
N SER A 303 -18.21 2.09 -1.20
CA SER A 303 -19.48 2.33 -0.52
C SER A 303 -19.33 2.98 0.85
N ASP A 304 -18.14 2.90 1.47
CA ASP A 304 -17.88 3.55 2.76
C ASP A 304 -17.48 5.02 2.53
N PRO A 305 -17.88 5.95 3.43
CA PRO A 305 -17.57 7.38 3.29
C PRO A 305 -16.05 7.66 3.29
N ASP A 306 -15.28 6.88 4.05
CA ASP A 306 -13.81 6.98 4.11
C ASP A 306 -13.11 6.24 2.96
N LEU A 307 -13.87 5.64 2.03
CA LEU A 307 -13.42 4.80 0.90
C LEU A 307 -12.58 3.57 1.30
N ILE A 308 -12.37 3.35 2.59
CA ILE A 308 -11.46 2.36 3.16
C ILE A 308 -12.21 1.55 4.21
N ASN A 309 -12.08 0.23 4.10
CA ASN A 309 -12.60 -0.69 5.09
C ASN A 309 -11.78 -0.62 6.40
N LYS A 310 -12.40 -0.14 7.48
CA LYS A 310 -11.80 -0.04 8.82
C LYS A 310 -11.62 -1.38 9.53
N SER A 311 -12.27 -2.46 9.08
CA SER A 311 -12.08 -3.79 9.68
C SER A 311 -10.74 -4.42 9.29
N GLN A 312 -10.06 -5.08 10.22
CA GLN A 312 -8.85 -5.87 9.93
C GLN A 312 -9.27 -7.28 9.51
N ASN A 313 -9.10 -7.59 8.22
CA ASN A 313 -9.43 -8.91 7.68
C ASN A 313 -8.15 -9.71 7.38
N TRP A 314 -7.73 -10.53 8.35
CA TRP A 314 -6.55 -11.39 8.26
C TRP A 314 -6.64 -12.42 7.13
N TYR A 315 -7.84 -12.95 6.87
CA TYR A 315 -8.06 -13.96 5.82
C TYR A 315 -7.70 -13.41 4.44
N ARG A 316 -8.17 -12.20 4.09
CA ARG A 316 -7.87 -11.58 2.79
C ARG A 316 -6.38 -11.31 2.62
N MET A 317 -5.70 -10.89 3.68
CA MET A 317 -4.25 -10.69 3.66
C MET A 317 -3.53 -12.04 3.40
N ALA A 318 -3.92 -13.10 4.11
CA ALA A 318 -3.35 -14.43 3.89
C ALA A 318 -3.58 -14.94 2.47
N VAL A 319 -4.80 -14.81 1.93
CA VAL A 319 -5.13 -15.18 0.55
C VAL A 319 -4.27 -14.41 -0.45
N TYR A 320 -4.08 -13.10 -0.27
CA TYR A 320 -3.22 -12.30 -1.13
C TYR A 320 -1.78 -12.83 -1.16
N TYR A 321 -1.17 -13.06 0.01
CA TYR A 321 0.21 -13.56 0.10
C TYR A 321 0.35 -14.99 -0.45
N MET A 322 -0.63 -15.86 -0.23
CA MET A 322 -0.64 -17.22 -0.79
C MET A 322 -0.76 -17.21 -2.31
N LEU A 323 -1.70 -16.44 -2.88
CA LEU A 323 -1.84 -16.32 -4.33
C LEU A 323 -0.59 -15.72 -4.97
N ARG A 324 0.01 -14.70 -4.34
CA ARG A 324 1.27 -14.11 -4.81
C ARG A 324 2.44 -15.08 -4.74
N PHE A 325 2.52 -15.91 -3.70
CA PHE A 325 3.53 -16.96 -3.61
C PHE A 325 3.38 -17.97 -4.76
N ILE A 326 2.17 -18.47 -4.98
CA ILE A 326 1.86 -19.44 -6.06
C ILE A 326 2.18 -18.85 -7.42
N GLU A 327 1.78 -17.61 -7.67
CA GLU A 327 2.08 -16.92 -8.93
C GLU A 327 3.59 -16.75 -9.14
N ASN A 328 4.32 -16.25 -8.13
CA ASN A 328 5.77 -16.08 -8.24
C ASN A 328 6.46 -17.43 -8.47
N ALA A 329 6.07 -18.49 -7.76
CA ALA A 329 6.60 -19.83 -7.96
C ALA A 329 6.31 -20.35 -9.38
N THR A 330 5.09 -20.12 -9.89
CA THR A 330 4.70 -20.52 -11.26
C THR A 330 5.51 -19.76 -12.32
N LEU A 331 5.68 -18.45 -12.17
CA LEU A 331 6.47 -17.64 -13.12
C LEU A 331 7.95 -18.04 -13.11
N ILE A 332 8.54 -18.27 -11.93
CA ILE A 332 9.91 -18.78 -11.83
C ILE A 332 10.03 -20.18 -12.44
N LEU A 333 9.06 -21.07 -12.18
CA LEU A 333 9.07 -22.42 -12.73
C LEU A 333 9.00 -22.41 -14.26
N LEU A 334 8.11 -21.61 -14.84
CA LEU A 334 8.03 -21.42 -16.29
C LEU A 334 9.35 -20.88 -16.85
N TRP A 335 9.94 -19.89 -16.18
CA TRP A 335 11.26 -19.40 -16.56
C TRP A 335 12.33 -20.50 -16.52
N TYR A 336 12.35 -21.32 -15.45
CA TYR A 336 13.31 -22.41 -15.27
C TYR A 336 13.18 -23.50 -16.34
N ILE A 337 11.95 -23.81 -16.80
CA ILE A 337 11.69 -24.82 -17.84
C ILE A 337 12.10 -24.32 -19.23
N PHE A 338 11.82 -23.04 -19.53
CA PHE A 338 12.03 -22.48 -20.87
C PHE A 338 13.36 -21.72 -21.04
N GLN A 339 14.18 -21.60 -19.99
CA GLN A 339 15.49 -20.96 -20.10
C GLN A 339 16.39 -21.67 -21.11
N THR A 340 17.15 -20.89 -21.88
CA THR A 340 18.15 -21.39 -22.85
C THR A 340 19.54 -21.47 -22.22
N ASP A 341 20.48 -22.16 -22.88
CA ASP A 341 21.83 -22.46 -22.37
C ASP A 341 22.67 -21.23 -21.95
N VAL A 342 22.26 -20.02 -22.35
CA VAL A 342 22.89 -18.75 -21.95
C VAL A 342 22.92 -18.55 -20.43
N TYR A 343 21.98 -19.17 -19.69
CA TYR A 343 21.93 -19.09 -18.22
C TYR A 343 22.75 -20.16 -17.49
N GLN A 344 23.45 -21.06 -18.20
CA GLN A 344 24.24 -22.15 -17.58
C GLN A 344 25.39 -21.65 -16.70
N TYR A 345 25.84 -20.40 -16.84
CA TYR A 345 26.91 -19.82 -16.01
C TYR A 345 26.46 -19.45 -14.58
N ILE A 346 25.15 -19.33 -14.35
CA ILE A 346 24.59 -19.09 -13.01
C ILE A 346 24.08 -20.43 -12.48
N CYS A 347 24.26 -20.69 -11.19
CA CYS A 347 23.58 -21.81 -10.55
C CYS A 347 22.07 -21.51 -10.47
N THR A 348 21.33 -21.77 -11.56
CA THR A 348 19.92 -21.46 -11.68
C THR A 348 19.07 -22.01 -10.52
N PRO A 349 19.27 -23.27 -10.06
CA PRO A 349 18.52 -23.78 -8.91
C PRO A 349 18.75 -22.96 -7.63
N LEU A 350 19.97 -22.44 -7.42
CA LEU A 350 20.29 -21.58 -6.29
C LEU A 350 19.56 -20.24 -6.38
N LEU A 351 19.47 -19.65 -7.58
CA LEU A 351 18.72 -18.41 -7.81
C LEU A 351 17.22 -18.60 -7.53
N VAL A 352 16.63 -19.69 -8.01
CA VAL A 352 15.23 -20.05 -7.70
C VAL A 352 15.02 -20.16 -6.19
N LEU A 353 15.89 -20.89 -5.51
CA LEU A 353 15.83 -21.07 -4.06
C LEU A 353 15.97 -19.73 -3.33
N GLN A 354 16.90 -18.87 -3.75
CA GLN A 354 17.12 -17.55 -3.16
C GLN A 354 15.88 -16.65 -3.30
N LEU A 355 15.17 -16.69 -4.43
CA LEU A 355 13.94 -15.91 -4.62
C LEU A 355 12.79 -16.41 -3.73
N LEU A 356 12.64 -17.72 -3.57
CA LEU A 356 11.65 -18.31 -2.67
C LEU A 356 11.96 -18.01 -1.20
N ILE A 357 13.22 -18.11 -0.79
CA ILE A 357 13.68 -17.72 0.55
C ILE A 357 13.44 -16.23 0.78
N GLY A 358 13.78 -15.37 -0.19
CA GLY A 358 13.56 -13.92 -0.09
C GLY A 358 12.09 -13.58 0.17
N TYR A 359 11.16 -14.23 -0.54
CA TYR A 359 9.73 -14.01 -0.31
C TYR A 359 9.28 -14.53 1.06
N SER A 360 9.84 -15.66 1.50
CA SER A 360 9.59 -16.21 2.83
C SER A 360 10.07 -15.27 3.95
N ILE A 361 11.23 -14.63 3.77
CA ILE A 361 11.75 -13.60 4.68
C ILE A 361 10.81 -12.38 4.70
N ALA A 362 10.23 -11.99 3.56
CA ALA A 362 9.23 -10.92 3.52
C ALA A 362 8.00 -11.24 4.38
N ILE A 363 7.45 -12.46 4.25
CA ILE A 363 6.33 -12.94 5.09
C ILE A 363 6.74 -12.97 6.57
N PHE A 364 7.94 -13.42 6.89
CA PHE A 364 8.44 -13.44 8.27
C PHE A 364 8.42 -12.03 8.88
N PHE A 365 9.00 -11.02 8.20
CA PHE A 365 8.97 -9.64 8.70
C PHE A 365 7.55 -9.05 8.76
N MET A 366 6.66 -9.41 7.84
CA MET A 366 5.24 -9.04 7.96
C MET A 366 4.63 -9.57 9.27
N LEU A 367 4.85 -10.84 9.58
CA LEU A 367 4.30 -11.46 10.79
C LEU A 367 4.90 -10.83 12.05
N VAL A 368 6.21 -10.59 12.06
CA VAL A 368 6.89 -9.86 13.15
C VAL A 368 6.28 -8.47 13.33
N PHE A 369 6.05 -7.74 12.24
CA PHE A 369 5.44 -6.42 12.29
C PHE A 369 4.06 -6.46 12.95
N TYR A 370 3.17 -7.33 12.48
CA TYR A 370 1.81 -7.41 13.03
C TYR A 370 1.77 -7.96 14.46
N GLN A 371 2.67 -8.86 14.83
CA GLN A 371 2.72 -9.47 16.16
C GLN A 371 3.37 -8.58 17.21
N PHE A 372 4.38 -7.79 16.86
CA PHE A 372 5.20 -7.06 17.84
C PHE A 372 5.28 -5.55 17.61
N CYS A 373 5.25 -5.10 16.36
CA CYS A 373 5.55 -3.70 16.03
C CYS A 373 4.31 -2.86 15.65
N HIS A 374 3.15 -3.48 15.42
CA HIS A 374 1.95 -2.77 15.02
C HIS A 374 1.44 -1.85 16.15
N PRO A 375 1.28 -0.54 15.90
CA PRO A 375 0.97 0.43 16.95
C PRO A 375 -0.38 0.17 17.62
N CYS A 376 -1.37 -0.32 16.86
CA CYS A 376 -2.73 -0.55 17.33
C CYS A 376 -3.01 -2.03 17.67
N LYS A 377 -1.99 -2.82 18.02
CA LYS A 377 -2.14 -4.28 18.28
C LYS A 377 -3.27 -4.61 19.26
N LYS A 378 -3.44 -3.79 20.31
CA LYS A 378 -4.48 -3.99 21.35
C LYS A 378 -5.92 -3.89 20.83
N LEU A 379 -6.14 -3.28 19.66
CA LEU A 379 -7.45 -3.14 19.05
C LEU A 379 -7.85 -4.34 18.18
N PHE A 380 -6.95 -5.32 18.00
CA PHE A 380 -7.28 -6.51 17.21
C PHE A 380 -8.20 -7.45 18.00
N SER A 381 -9.45 -7.60 17.52
CA SER A 381 -10.45 -8.49 18.13
C SER A 381 -10.14 -9.98 17.97
N SER A 382 -9.33 -10.34 16.98
CA SER A 382 -8.88 -11.72 16.73
C SER A 382 -7.37 -11.75 16.52
N GLY A 383 -6.72 -12.74 17.12
CA GLY A 383 -5.29 -12.98 16.97
C GLY A 383 -4.94 -13.41 15.54
N ILE A 384 -3.74 -13.08 15.09
CA ILE A 384 -3.19 -13.48 13.78
C ILE A 384 -3.31 -15.00 13.57
N THR A 385 -3.08 -15.77 14.65
CA THR A 385 -3.13 -17.23 14.67
C THR A 385 -4.52 -17.78 14.34
N GLN A 386 -5.60 -17.16 14.81
CA GLN A 386 -6.97 -17.56 14.50
C GLN A 386 -7.33 -17.30 13.04
N GLY A 387 -6.90 -16.15 12.49
CA GLY A 387 -7.10 -15.81 11.08
C GLY A 387 -6.35 -16.75 10.12
N LEU A 388 -5.14 -17.17 10.50
CA LEU A 388 -4.35 -18.15 9.74
C LEU A 388 -4.94 -19.58 9.85
N TRP A 389 -5.45 -19.96 11.02
CA TRP A 389 -6.14 -21.26 11.22
C TRP A 389 -7.43 -21.39 10.42
N ALA A 390 -8.19 -20.31 10.23
CA ALA A 390 -9.35 -20.33 9.35
C ALA A 390 -8.96 -20.63 7.88
N CYS A 391 -7.78 -20.19 7.45
CA CYS A 391 -7.25 -20.47 6.12
C CYS A 391 -6.88 -21.97 5.97
N SER A 392 -6.21 -22.56 6.97
CA SER A 392 -5.85 -23.99 6.92
C SER A 392 -7.07 -24.92 6.93
N HIS A 393 -8.14 -24.57 7.66
CA HIS A 393 -9.39 -25.34 7.65
C HIS A 393 -10.08 -25.38 6.29
N ILE A 394 -10.01 -24.30 5.51
CA ILE A 394 -10.59 -24.23 4.16
C ILE A 394 -9.78 -25.07 3.17
N PHE A 395 -8.44 -25.03 3.26
CA PHE A 395 -7.58 -25.94 2.48
C PHE A 395 -7.78 -27.42 2.87
N CYS A 396 -8.05 -27.72 4.14
CA CYS A 396 -8.41 -29.09 4.57
C CYS A 396 -9.82 -29.52 4.13
N LEU A 397 -10.78 -28.60 3.99
CA LEU A 397 -12.14 -28.92 3.51
C LEU A 397 -12.19 -29.30 2.03
N LEU A 398 -11.23 -28.83 1.21
CA LEU A 398 -11.03 -29.29 -0.16
C LEU A 398 -10.49 -30.74 -0.24
N CYS A 399 -9.99 -31.31 0.86
CA CYS A 399 -9.44 -32.67 0.94
C CYS A 399 -10.40 -33.70 1.57
N LYS A 400 -11.62 -33.32 1.99
CA LYS A 400 -12.62 -34.29 2.46
C LYS A 400 -13.57 -34.68 1.32
N PRO A 401 -13.64 -35.97 0.93
CA PRO A 401 -14.71 -36.43 0.05
C PRO A 401 -16.05 -36.23 0.77
N ARG A 402 -17.05 -35.67 0.06
CA ARG A 402 -18.44 -35.58 0.54
C ARG A 402 -18.93 -37.00 0.86
N LEU A 403 -19.13 -37.33 2.12
CA LEU A 403 -19.91 -38.50 2.50
C LEU A 403 -21.39 -38.20 2.19
N PRO A 404 -22.15 -39.13 1.58
CA PRO A 404 -23.55 -38.91 1.27
C PRO A 404 -24.41 -38.93 2.55
N PRO A 405 -25.59 -38.28 2.54
CA PRO A 405 -26.47 -38.26 3.70
C PRO A 405 -27.18 -39.61 3.82
N SER A 406 -26.92 -40.35 4.89
CA SER A 406 -27.73 -41.52 5.24
C SER A 406 -28.89 -41.10 6.15
N SER A 407 -30.10 -41.32 5.64
CA SER A 407 -31.39 -41.15 6.29
C SER A 407 -31.69 -42.24 7.33
N THR A 408 -32.43 -41.79 8.37
CA THR A 408 -33.49 -42.49 9.15
C THR A 408 -33.21 -43.64 10.14
N ALA A 409 -33.84 -43.47 11.31
CA ALA A 409 -34.41 -44.45 12.25
C ALA A 409 -33.43 -45.29 13.10
N ASP A 410 -33.63 -45.62 14.37
CA ASP A 410 -34.64 -45.38 15.41
C ASP A 410 -34.00 -45.86 16.73
N PHE A 411 -34.38 -45.31 17.89
CA PHE A 411 -34.97 -46.06 19.03
C PHE A 411 -35.04 -45.19 20.29
N ALA A 412 -36.27 -45.14 20.82
CA ALA A 412 -36.70 -44.50 22.05
C ALA A 412 -36.25 -45.28 23.30
N ASN A 413 -35.98 -44.55 24.39
CA ASN A 413 -36.69 -44.65 25.67
C ASN A 413 -35.91 -43.90 26.76
N ASP A 414 -36.56 -42.92 27.40
CA ASP A 414 -36.82 -42.96 28.86
C ASP A 414 -37.60 -41.72 29.29
N THR A 415 -38.92 -41.89 29.38
CA THR A 415 -39.81 -41.14 30.26
C THR A 415 -39.91 -41.90 31.58
N LEU A 416 -39.54 -41.28 32.70
CA LEU A 416 -40.31 -41.20 33.97
C LEU A 416 -39.42 -40.78 35.15
N ASN A 417 -40.03 -40.01 36.07
CA ASN A 417 -39.56 -39.48 37.36
C ASN A 417 -38.81 -38.13 37.26
N GLU A 418 -39.28 -36.99 37.76
CA GLU A 418 -40.22 -36.69 38.84
C GLU A 418 -41.01 -35.40 38.57
N SER A 419 -42.31 -35.47 38.82
CA SER A 419 -43.17 -34.36 39.19
C SER A 419 -43.38 -34.45 40.70
N GLN A 420 -42.86 -33.50 41.49
CA GLN A 420 -43.46 -33.07 42.77
C GLN A 420 -42.69 -31.92 43.43
N ASN A 421 -43.11 -30.69 43.14
CA ASN A 421 -43.37 -29.59 44.09
C ASN A 421 -43.59 -28.33 43.24
N GLY A 422 -44.71 -27.62 43.25
CA GLY A 422 -45.61 -27.36 44.37
C GLY A 422 -45.76 -25.84 44.50
N LYS A 423 -46.69 -25.31 43.71
CA LYS A 423 -47.34 -23.97 43.72
C LYS A 423 -47.21 -23.15 45.02
N THR A 424 -47.12 -21.80 44.88
CA THR A 424 -48.00 -20.78 45.51
C THR A 424 -47.74 -19.42 44.79
N SER A 425 -48.65 -18.92 43.94
CA SER A 425 -49.56 -17.75 44.15
C SER A 425 -48.85 -16.47 44.64
N GLN A 426 -49.03 -15.25 44.10
CA GLN A 426 -50.29 -14.58 43.76
C GLN A 426 -50.00 -13.26 43.00
N SER A 427 -50.97 -12.87 42.16
CA SER A 427 -51.12 -11.64 41.40
C SER A 427 -51.43 -10.39 42.25
N LEU A 428 -51.02 -9.20 41.80
CA LEU A 428 -51.88 -8.00 41.90
C LEU A 428 -51.55 -6.96 40.83
N SER A 429 -52.60 -6.24 40.46
CA SER A 429 -52.90 -5.62 39.18
C SER A 429 -53.09 -4.11 39.28
N VAL A 430 -52.85 -3.39 38.17
CA VAL A 430 -53.62 -2.24 37.64
C VAL A 430 -53.52 -0.88 38.39
N HIS A 431 -52.89 0.10 37.70
CA HIS A 431 -53.36 1.44 37.26
C HIS A 431 -54.40 2.22 38.10
N PRO A 432 -54.37 3.57 38.10
CA PRO A 432 -54.51 4.41 36.89
C PRO A 432 -53.22 4.97 36.31
#